data_AF-A0A4V1VF94-F1
#
_entry.id   AF-A0A4V1VF94-F1
#
_cell.length_a   1.000
_cell.length_b   1.000
_cell.length_c   1.000
_cell.angle_alpha   90.00
_cell.angle_beta   90.00
_cell.angle_gamma   90.00
#
_symmetry.space_group_name_H-M   'P 1'
#
loop_
_entity.id
_entity.type
_entity.pdbx_description
1 polymer ?
#
loop_
_entity_poly.entity_id
_entity_poly.type
_entity_poly.pdbx_seq_one_letter_code
_entity_poly.pdbx_strand_id
1 'polypeptide(L)'
;LRTGDLIVQGYPSNYGSAKASAWVYVTARLEIAVLAAELATGDGAARIYVVEPDSSVEDDPNVTDKKFPGNPTRSYRSAGPLRVMGEVTGWTPTSPLRLADMRAFVQRTRDEGIEAIE
;
A
#
# COMPACT_ATOMS: atom_id res chain seq x y z
N LEU A 1 12.76 -4.82 -6.80
CA LEU A 1 13.31 -5.58 -5.67
C LEU A 1 13.51 -7.04 -6.08
N ARG A 2 14.34 -7.75 -5.32
CA ARG A 2 14.66 -9.17 -5.42
C ARG A 2 14.49 -9.82 -4.04
N THR A 3 14.39 -11.14 -3.99
CA THR A 3 14.36 -11.87 -2.71
C THR A 3 15.59 -11.52 -1.87
N GLY A 4 15.36 -11.22 -0.58
CA GLY A 4 16.36 -10.77 0.38
C GLY A 4 16.45 -9.25 0.52
N ASP A 5 15.93 -8.47 -0.43
CA ASP A 5 15.87 -7.00 -0.30
C ASP A 5 14.97 -6.59 0.89
N LEU A 6 15.25 -5.43 1.48
CA LEU A 6 14.43 -4.85 2.54
C LEU A 6 13.63 -3.66 2.00
N ILE A 7 12.35 -3.63 2.32
CA ILE A 7 11.48 -2.46 2.18
C ILE A 7 11.51 -1.73 3.52
N VAL A 8 12.03 -0.50 3.51
CA VAL A 8 12.23 0.33 4.70
C VAL A 8 11.36 1.59 4.63
N GLN A 9 11.15 2.24 5.78
CA GLN A 9 10.49 3.55 5.86
C GLN A 9 11.31 4.67 5.18
N GLY A 10 10.71 5.86 5.07
CA GLY A 10 11.37 7.08 4.57
C GLY A 10 11.19 7.35 3.08
N TYR A 11 10.54 6.45 2.34
CA TYR A 11 10.15 6.72 0.96
C TYR A 11 8.96 7.70 0.89
N PRO A 12 8.86 8.50 -0.19
CA PRO A 12 7.70 9.35 -0.42
C PRO A 12 6.40 8.55 -0.42
N SER A 13 5.39 9.04 0.31
CA SER A 13 4.06 8.46 0.31
C SER A 13 3.43 8.49 -1.09
N ASN A 14 2.69 7.43 -1.44
CA ASN A 14 1.87 7.42 -2.65
C ASN A 14 0.65 8.35 -2.55
N TYR A 15 0.31 8.79 -1.34
CA TYR A 15 -0.87 9.59 -1.03
C TYR A 15 -0.49 10.97 -0.49
N GLY A 16 -1.47 11.88 -0.50
CA GLY A 16 -1.29 13.24 0.04
C GLY A 16 -0.15 13.99 -0.67
N SER A 17 0.65 14.71 0.11
CA SER A 17 1.75 15.56 -0.38
C SER A 17 3.08 14.83 -0.60
N ALA A 18 3.07 13.49 -0.66
CA ALA A 18 4.25 12.64 -0.84
C ALA A 18 5.34 12.83 0.25
N LYS A 19 4.91 13.09 1.49
CA LYS A 19 5.79 13.11 2.66
C LYS A 19 6.50 11.78 2.83
N ALA A 20 7.73 11.82 3.34
CA ALA A 20 8.46 10.61 3.72
C ALA A 20 7.66 9.86 4.79
N SER A 21 7.25 8.62 4.49
CA SER A 21 6.41 7.85 5.40
C SER A 21 7.24 7.27 6.55
N ALA A 22 6.73 7.34 7.77
CA ALA A 22 7.31 6.65 8.93
C ALA A 22 7.01 5.14 8.93
N TRP A 23 6.21 4.65 7.99
CA TRP A 23 5.69 3.30 7.99
C TRP A 23 5.91 2.59 6.65
N VAL A 24 5.98 1.27 6.71
CA VAL A 24 5.85 0.39 5.54
C VAL A 24 4.53 -0.36 5.62
N TYR A 25 3.83 -0.44 4.49
CA TYR A 25 2.46 -0.96 4.43
C TYR A 25 2.44 -2.35 3.77
N VAL A 26 1.59 -3.23 4.28
CA VAL A 26 1.42 -4.60 3.78
C VAL A 26 -0.04 -5.02 3.91
N THR A 27 -0.49 -5.95 3.07
CA THR A 27 -1.84 -6.53 3.19
C THR A 27 -1.77 -8.04 3.02
N ALA A 28 -2.66 -8.75 3.73
CA ALA A 28 -2.83 -10.18 3.58
C ALA A 28 -3.83 -10.57 2.47
N ARG A 29 -4.31 -9.60 1.67
CA ARG A 29 -5.27 -9.82 0.56
C ARG A 29 -4.66 -9.41 -0.78
N LEU A 30 -4.54 -10.37 -1.69
CA LEU A 30 -3.90 -10.15 -3.00
C LEU A 30 -4.62 -9.07 -3.82
N GLU A 31 -5.94 -9.05 -3.82
CA GLU A 31 -6.74 -8.06 -4.52
C GLU A 31 -6.55 -6.63 -3.99
N ILE A 32 -6.18 -6.48 -2.72
CA ILE A 32 -5.84 -5.18 -2.13
C ILE A 32 -4.40 -4.81 -2.51
N ALA A 33 -3.49 -5.78 -2.53
CA ALA A 33 -2.11 -5.57 -2.99
C ALA A 33 -2.05 -5.16 -4.46
N VAL A 34 -2.89 -5.77 -5.33
CA VAL A 34 -3.03 -5.40 -6.74
C VAL A 34 -3.44 -3.94 -6.87
N LEU A 35 -4.52 -3.54 -6.21
CA LEU A 35 -5.00 -2.17 -6.26
C LEU A 35 -3.94 -1.19 -5.75
N ALA A 36 -3.28 -1.49 -4.64
CA ALA A 36 -2.23 -0.65 -4.07
C ALA A 36 -1.03 -0.51 -5.03
N ALA A 37 -0.62 -1.60 -5.69
CA ALA A 37 0.47 -1.59 -6.66
C ALA A 37 0.13 -0.76 -7.90
N GLU A 38 -1.13 -0.78 -8.36
CA GLU A 38 -1.59 0.03 -9.49
C GLU A 38 -1.73 1.52 -9.14
N LEU A 39 -2.02 1.85 -7.87
CA LEU A 39 -2.09 3.23 -7.37
C LEU A 39 -0.74 3.82 -6.99
N ALA A 40 0.29 2.98 -6.85
CA ALA A 40 1.62 3.43 -6.48
C ALA A 40 2.14 4.49 -7.46
N THR A 41 2.82 5.49 -6.92
CA THR A 41 3.44 6.55 -7.71
C THR A 41 4.73 6.06 -8.37
N GLY A 42 4.97 6.53 -9.60
CA GLY A 42 6.16 6.20 -10.39
C GLY A 42 5.81 5.68 -11.79
N ASP A 43 6.82 5.65 -12.65
CA ASP A 43 6.66 5.26 -14.07
C ASP A 43 6.93 3.76 -14.31
N GLY A 44 7.31 3.03 -13.26
CA GLY A 44 7.57 1.59 -13.32
C GLY A 44 6.28 0.77 -13.42
N ALA A 45 6.39 -0.44 -13.95
CA ALA A 45 5.29 -1.40 -13.90
C ALA A 45 4.92 -1.72 -12.43
N ALA A 46 3.62 -1.92 -12.19
CA ALA A 46 3.12 -2.36 -10.89
C ALA A 46 3.74 -3.72 -10.52
N ARG A 47 4.25 -3.84 -9.29
CA ARG A 47 4.88 -5.06 -8.78
C ARG A 47 4.34 -5.37 -7.39
N ILE A 48 4.16 -6.66 -7.11
CA ILE A 48 3.65 -7.17 -5.84
C ILE A 48 4.68 -8.14 -5.29
N TYR A 49 5.05 -7.99 -4.03
CA TYR A 49 6.02 -8.86 -3.37
C TYR A 49 5.37 -9.57 -2.20
N VAL A 50 5.72 -10.85 -2.03
CA VAL A 50 5.51 -11.55 -0.77
C VAL A 50 6.61 -11.10 0.17
N VAL A 51 6.23 -10.69 1.37
CA VAL A 51 7.16 -10.14 2.35
C VAL A 51 6.95 -10.76 3.72
N GLU A 52 8.01 -10.77 4.51
CA GLU A 52 7.99 -11.12 5.92
C GLU A 52 8.38 -9.88 6.74
N PRO A 53 7.57 -9.46 7.73
CA PRO A 53 7.93 -8.35 8.59
C PRO A 53 9.00 -8.76 9.61
N ASP A 54 10.03 -7.94 9.78
CA ASP A 54 11.05 -8.16 10.82
C ASP A 54 10.61 -7.69 12.21
N SER A 55 9.47 -7.01 12.31
CA SER A 55 8.86 -6.53 13.56
C SER A 55 7.36 -6.80 13.58
N SER A 56 6.70 -6.50 14.70
CA SER A 56 5.24 -6.54 14.77
C SER A 56 4.61 -5.59 13.75
N VAL A 57 3.47 -6.01 13.20
CA VAL A 57 2.60 -5.18 12.36
C VAL A 57 1.36 -4.77 13.17
N GLU A 58 0.81 -3.61 12.85
CA GLU A 58 -0.46 -3.12 13.40
C GLU A 58 -1.47 -2.85 12.27
N ASP A 59 -2.75 -2.84 12.61
CA ASP A 59 -3.81 -2.51 11.65
C ASP A 59 -3.57 -1.14 11.02
N ASP A 60 -3.73 -1.04 9.70
CA ASP A 60 -3.58 0.23 8.99
C ASP A 60 -4.74 1.17 9.35
N PRO A 61 -4.49 2.28 10.05
CA PRO A 61 -5.55 3.19 10.47
C PRO A 61 -6.18 3.94 9.30
N ASN A 62 -5.60 3.93 8.10
CA ASN A 62 -6.19 4.58 6.92
C ASN A 62 -7.43 3.83 6.40
N VAL A 63 -7.54 2.53 6.70
CA VAL A 63 -8.61 1.66 6.16
C VAL A 63 -9.30 0.79 7.21
N THR A 64 -8.81 0.79 8.45
CA THR A 64 -9.42 0.10 9.60
C THR A 64 -10.40 1.03 10.32
N ASP A 65 -11.60 0.52 10.62
CA ASP A 65 -12.67 1.28 11.31
C ASP A 65 -13.00 2.63 10.65
N LYS A 66 -12.87 2.70 9.31
CA LYS A 66 -13.26 3.87 8.51
C LYS A 66 -14.63 3.68 7.90
N LYS A 67 -14.68 3.07 6.71
CA LYS A 67 -15.94 2.82 6.00
C LYS A 67 -16.70 1.61 6.55
N PHE A 68 -15.98 0.64 7.09
CA PHE A 68 -16.50 -0.61 7.61
C PHE A 68 -15.84 -0.91 8.97
N PRO A 69 -16.54 -1.59 9.89
CA PRO A 69 -15.97 -1.97 11.18
C PRO A 69 -14.85 -3.00 11.02
N GLY A 70 -13.81 -2.86 11.84
CA GLY A 70 -12.60 -3.67 11.86
C GLY A 70 -11.72 -3.47 10.61
N ASN A 71 -10.91 -4.49 10.32
CA ASN A 71 -9.96 -4.51 9.21
C ASN A 71 -10.35 -5.53 8.12
N PRO A 72 -11.42 -5.30 7.33
CA PRO A 72 -11.86 -6.24 6.31
C PRO A 72 -10.87 -6.36 5.13
N THR A 73 -10.02 -5.35 4.94
CA THR A 73 -8.97 -5.36 3.92
C THR A 73 -7.74 -6.15 4.35
N ARG A 74 -7.61 -6.47 5.65
CA ARG A 74 -6.41 -7.06 6.26
C ARG A 74 -5.16 -6.27 5.86
N SER A 75 -5.25 -4.95 5.96
CA SER A 75 -4.15 -4.03 5.68
C SER A 75 -3.48 -3.64 6.99
N TYR A 76 -2.17 -3.61 6.97
CA TYR A 76 -1.32 -3.40 8.14
C TYR A 76 -0.19 -2.46 7.80
N ARG A 77 0.45 -1.92 8.84
CA ARG A 77 1.68 -1.15 8.73
C ARG A 77 2.70 -1.59 9.78
N SER A 78 3.97 -1.30 9.51
CA SER A 78 5.10 -1.62 10.39
C SER A 78 6.09 -0.48 10.42
N ALA A 79 6.68 -0.22 11.59
CA ALA A 79 7.82 0.70 11.74
C ALA A 79 9.16 0.01 11.42
N GLY A 80 9.21 -1.32 11.55
CA GLY A 80 10.35 -2.12 11.10
C GLY A 80 10.25 -2.54 9.63
N PRO A 81 11.36 -2.97 9.02
CA PRO A 81 11.43 -3.32 7.61
C PRO A 81 10.61 -4.57 7.27
N LEU A 82 10.28 -4.68 5.98
CA LEU A 82 9.71 -5.90 5.39
C LEU A 82 10.76 -6.56 4.49
N ARG A 83 11.09 -7.82 4.74
CA ARG A 83 11.99 -8.61 3.90
C ARG A 83 11.23 -9.19 2.72
N VAL A 84 11.74 -8.97 1.51
CA VAL A 84 11.18 -9.55 0.28
C VAL A 84 11.49 -11.04 0.23
N MET A 85 10.45 -11.87 0.18
CA MET A 85 10.55 -13.33 0.07
C MET A 85 10.43 -13.77 -1.40
N GLY A 86 9.71 -13.01 -2.22
CA GLY A 86 9.57 -13.26 -3.65
C GLY A 86 8.63 -12.26 -4.31
N GLU A 87 8.49 -12.37 -5.63
CA GLU A 87 7.57 -11.57 -6.43
C GLU A 87 6.35 -12.40 -6.82
N VAL A 88 5.16 -11.80 -6.72
CA VAL A 88 3.92 -12.39 -7.21
C VAL A 88 3.74 -11.99 -8.67
N THR A 89 3.63 -12.98 -9.54
CA THR A 89 3.40 -12.81 -10.98
C THR A 89 2.05 -13.39 -11.42
N GLY A 90 1.52 -12.95 -12.56
CA GLY A 90 0.29 -13.53 -13.13
C GLY A 90 -0.99 -13.19 -12.37
N TRP A 91 -1.00 -12.07 -11.65
CA TRP A 91 -2.20 -11.56 -10.97
C TRP A 91 -3.13 -10.85 -11.95
N THR A 92 -4.43 -10.85 -11.63
CA THR A 92 -5.46 -10.17 -12.42
C THR A 92 -5.50 -8.69 -12.05
N PRO A 93 -5.39 -7.76 -13.03
CA PRO A 93 -5.50 -6.32 -12.77
C PRO A 93 -6.85 -5.90 -12.18
N THR A 94 -6.87 -4.76 -11.49
CA THR A 94 -8.14 -4.15 -11.09
C THR A 94 -8.94 -3.79 -12.34
N SER A 95 -10.27 -3.92 -12.28
CA SER A 95 -11.11 -3.51 -13.39
C SER A 95 -10.87 -2.03 -13.74
N PRO A 96 -10.83 -1.65 -15.03
CA PRO A 96 -10.48 -0.28 -15.43
C PRO A 96 -11.36 0.79 -14.78
N LEU A 97 -12.67 0.51 -14.64
CA LEU A 97 -13.62 1.40 -13.97
C LEU A 97 -13.26 1.60 -12.50
N ARG A 98 -13.02 0.53 -11.75
CA ARG A 98 -12.67 0.61 -10.33
C ARG A 98 -11.32 1.31 -10.12
N LEU A 99 -10.35 1.06 -11.00
CA LEU A 99 -9.05 1.72 -10.93
C LEU A 99 -9.19 3.23 -11.21
N ALA A 100 -9.98 3.61 -12.21
CA ALA A 100 -10.26 5.02 -12.52
C ALA A 100 -10.95 5.74 -11.34
N ASP A 101 -11.98 5.11 -10.75
CA ASP A 101 -12.67 5.64 -9.57
C ASP A 101 -11.71 5.86 -8.40
N MET A 102 -10.80 4.92 -8.16
CA MET A 102 -9.84 5.02 -7.07
C MET A 102 -8.75 6.07 -7.34
N ARG A 103 -8.27 6.20 -8.59
CA ARG A 103 -7.35 7.30 -8.95
C ARG A 103 -8.00 8.66 -8.75
N ALA A 104 -9.27 8.81 -9.16
CA ALA A 104 -10.02 10.04 -8.95
C ALA A 104 -10.22 10.33 -7.46
N PHE A 105 -10.50 9.30 -6.65
CA PHE A 105 -10.56 9.42 -5.19
C PHE A 105 -9.24 9.93 -4.61
N VAL A 106 -8.11 9.30 -4.94
CA VAL A 106 -6.78 9.67 -4.46
C VAL A 106 -6.42 11.11 -4.86
N GLN A 107 -6.72 11.50 -6.10
CA GLN A 107 -6.48 12.85 -6.58
C GLN A 107 -7.30 13.87 -5.79
N ARG A 108 -8.61 13.62 -5.61
CA ARG A 108 -9.47 14.51 -4.83
C ARG A 108 -8.96 14.67 -3.39
N THR A 109 -8.60 13.57 -2.72
CA THR A 109 -8.09 13.66 -1.34
C THR A 109 -6.78 14.43 -1.26
N ARG A 110 -5.93 14.35 -2.30
CA ARG A 110 -4.71 15.14 -2.40
C ARG A 110 -5.03 16.63 -2.55
N ASP A 111 -5.98 16.99 -3.41
CA ASP A 111 -6.40 18.37 -3.64
C ASP A 111 -7.04 18.99 -2.37
N GLU A 112 -7.70 18.17 -1.56
CA GLU A 112 -8.25 18.54 -0.24
C GLU A 112 -7.19 18.62 0.88
N GLY A 113 -5.93 18.26 0.59
CA GLY A 113 -4.83 18.29 1.57
C GLY A 113 -4.90 17.15 2.60
N ILE A 114 -5.63 16.07 2.32
CA ILE A 114 -5.70 14.91 3.19
C ILE A 114 -4.41 14.10 3.07
N GLU A 115 -3.79 13.82 4.22
CA GLU A 115 -2.56 13.04 4.34
C GLU A 115 -2.86 11.63 4.83
N ALA A 116 -1.89 10.72 4.65
CA ALA A 116 -1.91 9.45 5.34
C ALA A 116 -1.81 9.68 6.87
N ILE A 117 -2.51 8.85 7.64
CA ILE A 117 -2.44 8.87 9.09
C ILE A 117 -1.10 8.26 9.53
N GLU A 118 -0.34 9.01 10.33
CA GLU A 118 0.91 8.60 11.00
C GLU A 118 0.62 7.90 12.33
#